data_AF-A0A6C0LJ74-F1
#
_entry.id   AF-A0A6C0LJ74-F1
#
_cell.length_a   1.000
_cell.length_b   1.000
_cell.length_c   1.000
_cell.angle_alpha   90.00
_cell.angle_beta   90.00
_cell.angle_gamma   90.00
#
_symmetry.space_group_name_H-M   'P 1'
#
loop_
_entity.id
_entity.type
_entity.pdbx_description
1 polymer ?
#
loop_
_entity_poly.entity_id
_entity_poly.type
_entity_poly.pdbx_seq_one_letter_code
_entity_poly.pdbx_strand_id
1 'polypeptide(L)'
;MSNEFTESIKQWVAIDNQIKKHNDHLRDLRSQRGDIQESIMDYVDTNSLSNSTVRISDGKLKFAQTKQTQSLTLSYVEHCLKTCIGNDDHVKDIMKYIKKSRETKVYPDIKRSYTEQNK
;
A
#
# COMPACT_ATOMS: atom_id res chain seq x y z
N MET A 1 38.62 1.12 9.02
CA MET A 1 37.21 1.46 9.30
C MET A 1 37.16 2.14 10.65
N SER A 2 36.53 3.32 10.78
CA SER A 2 36.41 3.95 12.10
C SER A 2 35.42 3.16 12.97
N ASN A 3 35.64 3.17 14.29
CA ASN A 3 34.72 2.51 15.22
C ASN A 3 33.31 3.11 15.16
N GLU A 4 33.22 4.43 14.96
CA GLU A 4 31.96 5.17 14.81
C GLU A 4 31.14 4.74 13.58
N PHE A 5 31.80 4.53 12.44
CA PHE A 5 31.14 4.03 11.23
C PHE A 5 30.56 2.64 11.46
N THR A 6 31.34 1.75 12.09
CA THR A 6 30.92 0.38 12.37
C THR A 6 29.71 0.35 13.32
N GLU A 7 29.71 1.21 14.33
CA GLU A 7 28.60 1.34 15.27
C GLU A 7 27.33 1.86 14.60
N SER A 8 27.46 2.86 13.72
CA SER A 8 26.35 3.40 12.93
C SER A 8 25.67 2.33 12.08
N ILE A 9 26.46 1.47 11.42
CA ILE A 9 25.95 0.34 10.64
C ILE A 9 25.22 -0.68 11.53
N LYS A 10 25.77 -1.02 12.70
CA LYS A 10 25.11 -1.95 13.63
C LYS A 10 23.76 -1.41 14.11
N GLN A 11 23.71 -0.14 14.48
CA GLN A 11 22.47 0.51 14.92
C GLN A 11 21.44 0.56 13.80
N TRP A 12 21.86 0.93 12.58
CA TRP A 12 20.99 0.93 11.41
C TRP A 12 20.37 -0.45 11.15
N VAL A 13 21.20 -1.51 11.18
CA VAL A 13 20.72 -2.90 11.00
C VAL A 13 19.77 -3.33 12.13
N ALA A 14 20.05 -2.94 13.38
CA ALA A 14 19.19 -3.25 14.51
C ALA A 14 17.80 -2.62 14.37
N ILE A 15 17.73 -1.36 13.95
CA ILE A 15 16.48 -0.65 13.68
C ILE A 15 15.74 -1.29 12.50
N ASP A 16 16.42 -1.57 11.40
CA ASP A 16 15.82 -2.19 10.21
C ASP A 16 15.21 -3.58 10.53
N ASN A 17 15.88 -4.37 11.38
CA ASN A 17 15.34 -5.64 11.89
C ASN A 17 14.04 -5.45 12.70
N GLN A 18 13.98 -4.43 13.57
CA GLN A 18 12.78 -4.15 14.35
C GLN A 18 11.62 -3.70 13.45
N ILE A 19 11.89 -2.84 12.47
CA ILE A 19 10.91 -2.40 11.47
C ILE A 19 10.34 -3.61 10.73
N LYS A 20 11.21 -4.52 10.26
CA LYS A 20 10.76 -5.75 9.59
C LYS A 20 9.83 -6.57 10.48
N LYS A 21 10.24 -6.85 11.73
CA LYS A 21 9.44 -7.61 12.69
C LYS A 21 8.06 -6.98 12.94
N HIS A 22 8.01 -5.67 13.13
CA HIS A 22 6.75 -4.96 13.34
C HIS A 22 5.87 -4.94 12.09
N ASN A 23 6.45 -4.79 10.90
CA ASN A 23 5.71 -4.84 9.65
C ASN A 23 5.11 -6.23 9.38
N ASP A 24 5.86 -7.30 9.67
CA ASP A 24 5.36 -8.67 9.55
C ASP A 24 4.17 -8.90 10.49
N HIS A 25 4.31 -8.52 11.76
CA HIS A 25 3.22 -8.62 12.73
C HIS A 25 2.02 -7.75 12.36
N LEU A 26 2.25 -6.53 11.88
CA LEU A 26 1.19 -5.62 11.45
C LEU A 26 0.43 -6.17 10.23
N ARG A 27 1.13 -6.86 9.32
CA ARG A 27 0.49 -7.54 8.19
C ARG A 27 -0.46 -8.62 8.67
N ASP A 28 -0.03 -9.44 9.63
CA ASP A 28 -0.86 -10.53 10.17
C ASP A 28 -2.10 -9.97 10.88
N LEU A 29 -1.94 -8.92 11.70
CA LEU A 29 -3.06 -8.25 12.37
C LEU A 29 -4.05 -7.62 11.37
N ARG A 30 -3.56 -7.04 10.28
CA ARG A 30 -4.41 -6.48 9.21
C ARG A 30 -5.20 -7.58 8.50
N SER A 31 -4.59 -8.74 8.26
CA SER A 31 -5.27 -9.89 7.66
C SER A 31 -6.39 -10.39 8.58
N GLN A 32 -6.06 -10.72 9.83
CA GLN A 32 -7.04 -11.21 10.80
C GLN A 32 -8.21 -10.23 11.00
N ARG A 33 -7.91 -8.92 11.06
CA ARG A 33 -8.96 -7.90 11.13
C ARG A 33 -9.82 -7.89 9.88
N GLY A 34 -9.23 -8.05 8.69
CA GLY A 34 -9.94 -8.14 7.42
C GLY A 34 -10.92 -9.32 7.40
N ASP A 35 -10.45 -10.50 7.78
CA ASP A 35 -11.25 -11.74 7.79
C ASP A 35 -12.48 -11.62 8.73
N ILE A 36 -12.26 -11.05 9.93
CA ILE A 36 -13.34 -10.78 10.89
C ILE A 36 -14.29 -9.69 10.36
N GLN A 37 -13.75 -8.64 9.73
CA GLN A 37 -14.55 -7.55 9.17
C GLN A 37 -15.50 -8.04 8.08
N GLU A 38 -15.05 -8.95 7.19
CA GLU A 38 -15.89 -9.55 6.16
C GLU A 38 -17.07 -10.31 6.78
N SER A 39 -16.79 -11.17 7.77
CA SER A 39 -17.83 -11.91 8.51
C SER A 39 -18.84 -10.99 9.20
N ILE A 40 -18.39 -9.86 9.76
CA ILE A 40 -19.26 -8.86 10.38
C ILE A 40 -20.13 -8.16 9.33
N MET A 41 -19.55 -7.75 8.21
CA MET A 41 -20.29 -7.05 7.14
C MET A 41 -21.33 -7.98 6.50
N ASP A 42 -21.01 -9.25 6.29
CA ASP A 42 -21.96 -10.25 5.79
C ASP A 42 -23.17 -10.42 6.71
N TYR A 43 -22.93 -10.49 8.02
CA TYR A 43 -23.99 -10.54 9.02
C TYR A 43 -24.83 -9.25 9.02
N VAL A 44 -24.18 -8.09 8.94
CA VAL A 44 -24.85 -6.79 8.89
C VAL A 44 -25.76 -6.70 7.67
N ASP A 45 -25.30 -7.13 6.51
CA ASP A 45 -26.07 -7.07 5.27
C ASP A 45 -27.22 -8.09 5.27
N THR A 46 -26.96 -9.32 5.71
CA THR A 46 -27.99 -10.38 5.82
C THR A 46 -29.13 -9.98 6.76
N ASN A 47 -28.82 -9.20 7.81
CA ASN A 47 -29.79 -8.77 8.81
C ASN A 47 -30.25 -7.30 8.63
N SER A 48 -29.91 -6.66 7.50
CA SER A 48 -30.30 -5.27 7.19
C SER A 48 -29.90 -4.25 8.30
N LEU A 49 -28.75 -4.47 8.93
CA LEU A 49 -28.23 -3.64 10.03
C LEU A 49 -27.33 -2.48 9.56
N SER A 50 -27.35 -2.15 8.26
CA SER A 50 -26.42 -1.18 7.66
C SER A 50 -26.50 0.23 8.27
N ASN A 51 -27.62 0.58 8.92
CA ASN A 51 -27.78 1.87 9.63
C ASN A 51 -27.54 1.78 11.15
N SER A 52 -27.22 0.60 11.67
CA SER A 52 -27.02 0.36 13.09
C SER A 52 -25.69 0.92 13.59
N THR A 53 -25.66 1.29 14.86
CA THR A 53 -24.46 1.77 15.55
C THR A 53 -24.21 0.88 16.78
N VAL A 54 -23.00 0.37 16.93
CA VAL A 54 -22.58 -0.41 18.10
C VAL A 54 -21.76 0.49 19.02
N ARG A 55 -22.07 0.54 20.32
CA ARG A 55 -21.26 1.25 21.31
C ARG A 55 -20.20 0.31 21.88
N ILE A 56 -18.98 0.81 21.99
CA ILE A 56 -17.82 0.12 22.58
C ILE A 56 -17.21 1.02 23.66
N SER A 57 -16.31 0.47 24.48
CA SER A 57 -15.74 1.19 25.64
C SER A 57 -15.07 2.52 25.28
N ASP A 58 -14.46 2.59 24.10
CA ASP A 58 -13.71 3.75 23.59
C ASP A 58 -14.46 4.52 22.49
N GLY A 59 -15.73 4.19 22.21
CA GLY A 59 -16.50 4.93 21.20
C GLY A 59 -17.67 4.17 20.60
N LYS A 60 -17.82 4.29 19.27
CA LYS A 60 -18.91 3.65 18.52
C LYS A 60 -18.46 3.21 17.14
N LEU A 61 -19.01 2.10 16.68
CA LEU A 61 -18.86 1.57 15.34
C LEU A 61 -20.11 1.86 14.52
N LYS A 62 -19.91 2.28 13.27
CA LYS A 62 -20.97 2.39 12.25
C LYS A 62 -20.57 1.53 11.07
N PHE A 63 -21.53 0.81 10.52
CA PHE A 63 -21.35 0.06 9.28
C PHE A 63 -21.67 0.99 8.12
N ALA A 64 -20.73 1.16 7.20
CA ALA A 64 -20.89 2.09 6.08
C ALA A 64 -20.19 1.56 4.85
N GLN A 65 -20.81 1.77 3.68
CA GLN A 65 -20.16 1.53 2.40
C GLN A 65 -19.26 2.70 2.05
N THR A 66 -18.01 2.41 1.71
CA THR A 66 -17.04 3.41 1.25
C THR A 66 -16.84 3.26 -0.24
N LYS A 67 -17.01 4.35 -0.99
CA LYS A 67 -16.64 4.40 -2.41
C LYS A 67 -15.16 4.76 -2.51
N GLN A 68 -14.36 3.88 -3.09
CA GLN A 68 -12.96 4.15 -3.37
C GLN A 68 -12.77 4.37 -4.87
N THR A 69 -12.29 5.56 -5.24
CA THR A 69 -11.89 5.84 -6.62
C THR A 69 -10.50 5.26 -6.86
N GLN A 70 -10.32 4.56 -7.99
CA GLN A 70 -9.02 4.04 -8.39
C GLN A 70 -7.99 5.18 -8.55
N SER A 71 -6.73 4.88 -8.25
CA SER A 71 -5.64 5.82 -8.46
C SER A 71 -5.38 6.06 -9.95
N LEU A 72 -4.94 7.28 -10.30
CA LEU A 72 -4.54 7.63 -11.67
C LEU A 72 -3.17 7.02 -12.01
N THR A 73 -3.15 5.70 -12.16
CA THR A 73 -1.96 4.97 -12.61
C THR A 73 -1.65 5.29 -14.06
N LEU A 74 -0.37 5.15 -14.48
CA LEU A 74 -0.01 5.31 -15.88
C LEU A 74 -0.79 4.34 -16.80
N SER A 75 -1.08 3.13 -16.31
CA SER A 75 -1.90 2.15 -17.05
C SER A 75 -3.34 2.65 -17.23
N TYR A 76 -3.95 3.20 -16.17
CA TYR A 76 -5.30 3.76 -16.26
C TYR A 76 -5.36 4.96 -17.22
N VAL A 77 -4.37 5.87 -17.13
CA VAL A 77 -4.27 7.01 -18.06
C VAL A 77 -4.10 6.54 -19.51
N GLU A 78 -3.23 5.55 -19.75
CA GLU A 78 -3.06 4.96 -21.10
C GLU A 78 -4.35 4.35 -21.62
N HIS A 79 -5.06 3.59 -20.77
CA HIS A 79 -6.36 3.02 -21.13
C HIS A 79 -7.37 4.10 -21.51
N CYS A 80 -7.50 5.16 -20.71
CA CYS A 80 -8.37 6.29 -21.03
C CYS A 80 -7.98 6.94 -22.37
N LEU A 81 -6.68 7.17 -22.61
CA LEU A 81 -6.21 7.77 -23.85
C LEU A 81 -6.48 6.88 -25.08
N LYS A 82 -6.30 5.55 -24.98
CA LYS A 82 -6.66 4.60 -26.04
C LYS A 82 -8.14 4.66 -26.37
N THR A 83 -8.98 4.63 -25.35
CA THR A 83 -10.44 4.69 -25.50
C THR A 83 -10.90 6.03 -26.09
N CYS A 84 -10.25 7.14 -25.75
CA CYS A 84 -10.64 8.47 -26.21
C CYS A 84 -10.08 8.89 -27.59
N ILE A 85 -8.87 8.45 -27.95
CA ILE A 85 -8.13 8.95 -29.12
C ILE A 85 -8.18 7.96 -30.30
N GLY A 86 -8.29 6.65 -30.05
CA GLY A 86 -8.41 5.61 -31.09
C GLY A 86 -7.18 5.39 -31.99
N ASN A 87 -6.16 6.26 -31.91
CA ASN A 87 -4.87 6.11 -32.58
C ASN A 87 -3.79 5.71 -31.56
N ASP A 88 -3.39 4.45 -31.60
CA ASP A 88 -2.43 3.87 -30.65
C ASP A 88 -1.05 4.53 -30.71
N ASP A 89 -0.60 5.01 -31.87
CA ASP A 89 0.72 5.63 -32.00
C ASP A 89 0.75 7.01 -31.34
N HIS A 90 -0.33 7.78 -31.47
CA HIS A 90 -0.47 9.05 -30.76
C HIS A 90 -0.53 8.85 -29.24
N VAL A 91 -1.21 7.79 -28.77
CA VAL A 91 -1.26 7.46 -27.34
C VAL A 91 0.13 7.11 -26.81
N LYS A 92 0.93 6.33 -27.57
CA LYS A 92 2.32 6.02 -27.19
C LYS A 92 3.16 7.30 -27.06
N ASP A 93 3.03 8.24 -27.98
CA ASP A 93 3.77 9.50 -27.94
C ASP A 93 3.38 10.37 -26.74
N ILE A 94 2.07 10.48 -26.44
CA ILE A 94 1.57 11.18 -25.25
C ILE A 94 2.10 10.51 -23.98
N MET A 95 2.01 9.19 -23.88
CA MET A 95 2.49 8.45 -22.71
C MET A 95 4.00 8.59 -22.52
N LYS A 96 4.77 8.64 -23.61
CA LYS A 96 6.22 8.90 -23.58
C LYS A 96 6.51 10.30 -23.06
N TYR A 97 5.75 11.30 -23.50
CA TYR A 97 5.88 12.67 -23.01
C TYR A 97 5.56 12.77 -21.51
N ILE A 98 4.45 12.17 -21.05
CA ILE A 98 4.07 12.14 -19.63
C ILE A 98 5.17 11.52 -18.77
N LYS A 99 5.78 10.42 -19.22
CA LYS A 99 6.89 9.78 -18.50
C LYS A 99 8.12 10.70 -18.43
N LYS A 100 8.44 11.38 -19.54
CA LYS A 100 9.60 12.30 -19.62
C LYS A 100 9.40 13.57 -18.77
N SER A 101 8.17 14.09 -18.70
CA SER A 101 7.87 15.34 -17.98
C SER A 101 7.81 15.17 -16.46
N ARG A 102 7.74 13.93 -15.96
CA ARG A 102 7.73 13.66 -14.51
C ARG A 102 9.13 13.88 -13.93
N GLU A 103 9.22 14.80 -12.95
CA GLU A 103 10.45 15.06 -12.22
C GLU A 103 10.94 13.78 -11.52
N THR A 104 12.22 13.46 -11.69
CA THR A 104 12.88 12.35 -11.00
C THR A 104 13.94 12.91 -10.07
N LYS A 105 13.83 12.58 -8.78
CA LYS A 105 14.83 12.95 -7.77
C LYS A 105 15.64 11.72 -7.39
N VAL A 106 16.97 11.87 -7.35
CA VAL A 106 17.90 10.80 -6.98
C VAL A 106 18.49 11.14 -5.61
N TYR A 107 18.40 10.19 -4.68
CA TYR A 107 18.95 10.31 -3.34
C TYR A 107 19.85 9.09 -3.03
N PRO A 108 21.00 9.29 -2.35
CA PRO A 108 21.75 8.19 -1.76
C PRO A 108 20.90 7.42 -0.76
N ASP A 109 21.00 6.10 -0.74
CA ASP A 109 20.18 5.24 0.10
C ASP A 109 20.95 3.96 0.51
N ILE A 110 20.58 3.36 1.64
CA ILE A 110 21.12 2.09 2.12
C ILE A 110 20.12 0.99 1.77
N LYS A 111 20.49 0.11 0.84
CA LYS A 111 19.65 -1.03 0.44
C LYS A 111 20.11 -2.32 1.10
N ARG A 112 19.19 -3.00 1.77
CA ARG A 112 19.42 -4.33 2.35
C ARG A 112 18.83 -5.41 1.45
N SER A 113 19.63 -6.44 1.16
CA SER A 113 19.18 -7.67 0.49
C SER A 113 19.26 -8.83 1.48
N TYR A 114 18.27 -9.73 1.42
CA TYR A 114 18.25 -10.94 2.24
C TYR A 114 18.64 -12.12 1.33
N THR A 115 19.65 -12.90 1.73
CA THR A 115 19.88 -14.21 1.13
C THR A 115 18.91 -15.20 1.78
N GLU A 116 18.15 -15.94 0.96
CA GLU A 116 17.39 -17.08 1.48
C GLU A 116 18.38 -18.10 2.03
N GLN A 117 18.34 -18.30 3.35
CA GLN A 117 18.86 -19.54 3.90
C GLN A 117 17.86 -20.61 3.52
N ASN A 118 18.24 -21.49 2.57
CA ASN A 118 17.48 -22.67 2.19
C ASN A 118 16.86 -23.30 3.44
N LYS A 119 15.53 -23.27 3.51
CA LYS A 119 14.76 -24.10 4.45
C LYS A 119 14.78 -25.53 3.97
#